data_AF-A0A1Q7T3F3-F1
#
_entry.id   AF-A0A1Q7T3F3-F1
#
_cell.length_a   1.000
_cell.length_b   1.000
_cell.length_c   1.000
_cell.angle_alpha   90.00
_cell.angle_beta   90.00
_cell.angle_gamma   90.00
#
_symmetry.space_group_name_H-M   'P 1'
#
loop_
_entity.id
_entity.type
_entity.pdbx_description
1 polymer ?
#
loop_
_entity_poly.entity_id
_entity_poly.type
_entity_poly.pdbx_seq_one_letter_code
_entity_poly.pdbx_strand_id
1 'polypeptide(L)' 'MFVETAEARDLDATVKLDFLVQEGQIRAEAVVRHAKPGSGLGLRFTALTEEDGPRLTALMTRLRSLSQPRTK' A
#
# COMPACT_ATOMS: atom_id res chain seq x y z
N MET A 1 -0.34 0.78 -4.99
CA MET A 1 -0.09 -0.44 -4.20
C MET A 1 -1.31 -1.33 -4.27
N PHE A 2 -1.17 -2.66 -4.27
CA PHE A 2 -2.33 -3.57 -4.18
C PHE A 2 -2.37 -4.21 -2.79
N VAL A 3 -3.54 -4.23 -2.18
CA VAL A 3 -3.79 -4.86 -0.87
C VAL A 3 -4.89 -5.90 -1.07
N GLU A 4 -4.56 -7.15 -0.78
CA GLU A 4 -5.55 -8.21 -0.74
C GLU A 4 -6.49 -7.99 0.44
N THR A 5 -7.79 -7.91 0.15
CA THR A 5 -8.83 -7.75 1.15
C THR A 5 -10.15 -8.26 0.59
N ALA A 6 -10.98 -8.82 1.47
CA ALA A 6 -12.37 -9.15 1.15
C ALA A 6 -13.27 -7.91 1.14
N GLU A 7 -12.80 -6.78 1.67
CA GLU A 7 -13.56 -5.53 1.67
C GLU A 7 -13.71 -4.97 0.26
N ALA A 8 -14.97 -4.80 -0.16
CA ALA A 8 -15.30 -4.03 -1.34
C ALA A 8 -15.30 -2.54 -0.97
N ARG A 9 -14.61 -1.74 -1.79
CA ARG A 9 -14.64 -0.28 -1.73
C ARG A 9 -14.84 0.25 -3.14
N ASP A 10 -15.64 1.31 -3.26
CA ASP A 10 -15.91 1.94 -4.54
C ASP A 10 -14.63 2.57 -5.11
N LEU A 11 -14.56 2.67 -6.44
CA LEU A 11 -13.53 3.47 -7.09
C LEU A 11 -13.62 4.92 -6.60
N ASP A 12 -12.46 5.58 -6.52
CA ASP A 12 -12.29 6.95 -5.98
C ASP A 12 -12.62 7.13 -4.49
N ALA A 13 -13.10 6.09 -3.79
CA ALA A 13 -13.31 6.16 -2.35
C ALA A 13 -11.98 6.44 -1.62
N THR A 14 -12.02 7.37 -0.67
CA THR A 14 -10.91 7.61 0.24
C THR A 14 -10.89 6.55 1.33
N VAL A 15 -9.73 5.96 1.54
CA VAL A 15 -9.46 4.98 2.58
C VAL A 15 -8.31 5.45 3.45
N LYS A 16 -8.47 5.26 4.76
CA LYS A 16 -7.37 5.40 5.72
C LYS A 16 -6.68 4.04 5.84
N LEU A 17 -5.36 4.06 5.75
CA LEU A 17 -4.52 2.88 5.82
C LEU A 17 -3.65 2.97 7.07
N ASP A 18 -3.73 1.95 7.89
CA ASP A 18 -2.88 1.74 9.06
C ASP A 18 -2.19 0.39 8.88
N PHE A 19 -0.98 0.41 8.29
CA PHE A 19 -0.20 -0.81 8.06
C PHE A 19 0.81 -1.02 9.17
N LEU A 20 0.98 -2.27 9.57
CA LEU A 20 2.13 -2.70 10.37
C LEU A 20 3.07 -3.51 9.48
N VAL A 21 4.26 -2.96 9.22
CA VAL A 21 5.29 -3.59 8.41
C VAL A 21 6.61 -3.70 9.19
N GLN A 22 7.63 -4.30 8.58
CA GLN A 22 8.95 -4.44 9.22
C GLN A 22 9.57 -3.07 9.53
N GLU A 23 9.26 -2.04 8.73
CA GLU A 23 9.70 -0.66 8.90
C GLU A 23 8.95 0.08 10.03
N GLY A 24 7.96 -0.57 10.66
CA GLY A 24 7.09 0.00 11.69
C GLY A 24 5.66 0.21 11.23
N GLN A 25 4.89 0.98 12.02
CA GLN A 25 3.55 1.40 11.61
C GLN A 25 3.67 2.49 10.53
N ILE A 26 2.84 2.38 9.49
CA ILE A 26 2.68 3.37 8.43
C ILE A 26 1.22 3.81 8.39
N ARG A 27 0.98 5.10 8.57
CA ARG A 27 -0.35 5.70 8.44
C ARG A 27 -0.43 6.54 7.17
N ALA A 28 -1.48 6.33 6.39
CA ALA A 28 -1.66 7.06 5.14
C ALA A 28 -3.13 7.22 4.77
N GLU A 29 -3.41 8.22 3.94
CA GLU A 29 -4.65 8.30 3.19
C GLU A 29 -4.39 7.87 1.75
N ALA A 30 -5.34 7.15 1.18
CA ALA A 30 -5.28 6.74 -0.21
C ALA A 30 -6.67 6.77 -0.85
N VAL A 31 -6.67 6.80 -2.17
CA VAL A 31 -7.88 6.65 -2.99
C VAL A 31 -7.83 5.31 -3.71
N VAL A 32 -8.98 4.64 -3.79
CA VAL A 32 -9.12 3.40 -4.54
C VAL A 32 -9.07 3.71 -6.03
N ARG A 33 -8.14 3.08 -6.75
CA ARG A 33 -7.96 3.21 -8.21
C ARG A 33 -8.20 1.91 -8.96
N HIS A 34 -8.25 0.79 -8.25
CA HIS A 34 -8.64 -0.49 -8.79
C HIS A 34 -9.36 -1.27 -7.69
N ALA A 35 -10.47 -1.91 -8.01
CA ALA A 35 -11.19 -2.77 -7.09
C ALA A 35 -11.52 -4.07 -7.80
N LYS A 36 -11.09 -5.19 -7.23
CA LYS A 36 -11.45 -6.53 -7.73
C LYS A 36 -12.16 -7.27 -6.61
N PRO A 37 -13.50 -7.47 -6.71
CA PRO A 37 -14.27 -8.14 -5.67
C PRO A 37 -13.65 -9.50 -5.30
N GLY A 38 -13.51 -9.76 -4.01
CA GLY A 38 -12.91 -11.00 -3.49
C GLY A 38 -11.41 -11.17 -3.74
N SER A 39 -10.71 -10.14 -4.24
CA SER A 39 -9.27 -10.20 -4.53
C SER A 39 -8.50 -9.03 -3.93
N GLY A 40 -9.08 -7.84 -3.81
CA GLY A 40 -8.47 -6.71 -3.11
C GLY A 40 -8.59 -5.37 -3.82
N LEU A 41 -7.81 -4.41 -3.33
CA LEU A 41 -7.87 -2.99 -3.70
C LEU A 41 -6.51 -2.49 -4.19
N GLY A 42 -6.51 -1.85 -5.35
CA GLY A 42 -5.42 -1.01 -5.82
C GLY A 42 -5.58 0.41 -5.29
N LEU A 43 -4.58 0.87 -4.55
CA LEU A 43 -4.58 2.11 -3.80
C LEU A 43 -3.53 3.08 -4.33
N ARG A 44 -3.91 4.36 -4.41
CA ARG A 44 -3.00 5.48 -4.67
C ARG A 44 -2.94 6.35 -3.41
N PHE A 45 -1.77 6.44 -2.79
CA PHE A 45 -1.54 7.32 -1.65
C PHE A 45 -1.76 8.79 -2.04
N THR A 46 -2.45 9.53 -1.17
CA THR A 46 -2.76 10.96 -1.34
C THR A 46 -2.18 11.80 -0.22
N ALA A 47 -2.04 11.25 0.99
CA ALA A 47 -1.39 11.92 2.11
C ALA A 47 -0.61 10.92 2.96
N LEU A 48 0.53 11.38 3.47
CA LEU A 48 1.41 10.68 4.41
C LEU A 48 1.96 11.70 5.41
N THR A 49 2.24 11.26 6.63
CA THR A 49 2.96 12.08 7.60
C THR A 49 4.46 12.12 7.29
N GLU A 50 5.17 13.11 7.85
CA GLU A 50 6.64 13.19 7.72
C GLU A 50 7.35 11.98 8.32
N GLU A 51 6.78 11.37 9.36
CA GLU A 51 7.31 10.16 10.00
C GLU A 51 7.10 8.91 9.12
N ASP A 52 5.95 8.83 8.44
CA ASP A 52 5.55 7.66 7.66
C ASP A 52 6.19 7.62 6.26
N GLY A 53 6.54 8.78 5.69
CA GLY A 53 7.14 8.89 4.36
C GLY A 53 8.43 8.07 4.17
N PRO A 54 9.43 8.19 5.06
CA PRO A 54 10.64 7.37 5.02
C PRO A 54 10.35 5.86 5.17
N ARG A 55 9.40 5.48 6.04
CA ARG A 55 9.00 4.08 6.24
C ARG A 55 8.36 3.49 4.98
N LEU A 56 7.47 4.24 4.32
CA LEU A 56 6.88 3.82 3.05
C LEU A 56 7.94 3.67 1.96
N THR A 57 8.91 4.59 1.89
CA THR A 57 10.02 4.52 0.93
C THR A 57 10.87 3.27 1.15
N ALA A 58 11.21 2.96 2.40
CA ALA A 58 11.95 1.76 2.77
C ALA A 58 11.16 0.48 2.42
N LEU A 59 9.87 0.44 2.73
CA LEU A 59 8.97 -0.66 2.33
C LEU A 59 8.99 -0.88 0.81
N MET A 60 8.78 0.17 0.02
CA MET A 60 8.76 0.08 -1.45
C MET A 60 10.11 -0.39 -2.01
N THR A 61 11.22 0.04 -1.40
CA THR A 61 12.57 -0.39 -1.76
C THR A 61 12.76 -1.89 -1.50
N ARG A 62 12.31 -2.39 -0.35
CA ARG A 62 12.36 -3.81 0.01
C ARG A 62 11.45 -4.66 -0.88
N LEU A 63 10.23 -4.22 -1.18
CA LEU A 63 9.34 -4.95 -2.08
C LEU A 63 9.92 -5.05 -3.50
N ARG A 64 10.61 -4.01 -3.97
CA ARG A 64 11.30 -4.04 -5.26
C ARG A 64 12.43 -5.07 -5.28
N SER A 65 13.25 -5.15 -4.23
CA SER A 65 14.35 -6.14 -4.18
C SER A 65 13.84 -7.57 -4.10
N LEU A 66 12.69 -7.81 -3.47
CA LEU A 66 12.02 -9.13 -3.44
C LEU A 66 11.43 -9.53 -4.79
N SER A 67 11.04 -8.55 -5.61
CA SER A 67 10.39 -8.78 -6.91
C SER A 67 11.39 -8.96 -8.05
N GLN A 68 12.67 -8.68 -7.83
CA GLN A 68 13.70 -8.94 -8.84
C GLN A 68 13.96 -10.44 -8.92
N PRO A 69 13.89 -11.06 -10.12
CA PRO A 69 14.32 -12.43 -10.29
C PRO A 69 15.77 -12.51 -9.84
N ARG A 70 16.06 -13.46 -8.95
CA ARG A 70 17.42 -13.78 -8.54
C ARG A 70 18.15 -14.33 -9.78
N THR A 71 18.74 -13.46 -10.58
CA THR A 71 19.75 -13.84 -11.56
C THR A 71 20.97 -14.32 -10.77
N LYS A 72 21.09 -15.64 -10.65
CA LYS A 72 22.35 -16.30 -10.35
C LYS A 72 23.09 -16.53 -11.65
#